data_AF-A0A846HRG0-F1
#
_entry.id   AF-A0A846HRG0-F1
#
_cell.length_a   1.000
_cell.length_b   1.000
_cell.length_c   1.000
_cell.angle_alpha   90.00
_cell.angle_beta   90.00
_cell.angle_gamma   90.00
#
_symmetry.space_group_name_H-M   'P 1'
#
loop_
_entity.id
_entity.type
_entity.pdbx_description
1 polymer ?
#
loop_
_entity_poly.entity_id
_entity_poly.type
_entity_poly.pdbx_seq_one_letter_code
_entity_poly.pdbx_strand_id
1 'polypeptide(L)'
;MIQAHSQRVLQPYSAQVQIAESETARALSMDGDLWEFQFIFASGRGSAAATGQRRGRFIRATTIRQCDLEQLLANPTSEDGAVDERILELARFLLEARLPFPARDHYEYWLLDAADDSPLALIFSCIEAAQMDSFPNLTDWTALPAAVLPIETSEEERSRAYGPVNYRLERCVAERSGSKPKAQWFKRGDDESEHFPPFLLREDWGDEESHGLCQRYLNRQAPRLLMLQGLETVERRRLEVAAKANALDVARFYPLYPEIADKALMDSIRIEAQLRMAAGEKAYALDRRDGVHYQ
;
A
#
# COMPACT_ATOMS: atom_id res chain seq x y z
N MET A 1 17.75 2.56 18.57
CA MET A 1 17.96 3.22 17.26
C MET A 1 16.73 2.94 16.42
N ILE A 2 16.10 3.98 15.87
CA ILE A 2 14.90 3.82 15.03
C ILE A 2 15.32 3.33 13.64
N GLN A 3 14.66 2.29 13.16
CA GLN A 3 14.75 1.85 11.77
C GLN A 3 13.56 2.38 10.99
N ALA A 4 13.80 2.85 9.77
CA ALA A 4 12.75 3.36 8.91
C ALA A 4 12.77 2.68 7.55
N HIS A 5 11.60 2.24 7.11
CA HIS A 5 11.43 1.52 5.85
C HIS A 5 9.99 1.61 5.37
N SER A 6 9.74 1.16 4.15
CA SER A 6 8.40 1.02 3.62
C SER A 6 8.13 -0.41 3.13
N GLN A 7 6.86 -0.79 3.12
CA GLN A 7 6.40 -2.11 2.70
C GLN A 7 5.03 -2.00 2.00
N ARG A 8 4.77 -2.87 1.02
CA ARG A 8 3.45 -2.95 0.38
C ARG A 8 2.42 -3.56 1.32
N VAL A 9 1.27 -2.89 1.47
CA VAL A 9 0.05 -3.47 2.04
C VAL A 9 -0.61 -4.28 0.95
N LEU A 10 -0.66 -5.60 1.08
CA LEU A 10 -1.20 -6.54 0.08
C LEU A 10 -2.42 -7.31 0.58
N GLN A 11 -3.03 -8.08 -0.32
CA GLN A 11 -4.33 -8.76 -0.15
C GLN A 11 -5.49 -7.81 0.22
N PRO A 12 -5.82 -6.81 -0.62
CA PRO A 12 -5.22 -6.45 -1.92
C PRO A 12 -4.20 -5.30 -1.83
N TYR A 13 -3.46 -4.99 -2.91
CA TYR A 13 -2.52 -3.86 -2.91
C TYR A 13 -3.23 -2.53 -2.59
N SER A 14 -2.91 -1.98 -1.42
CA SER A 14 -3.54 -0.77 -0.91
C SER A 14 -2.58 0.40 -0.91
N ALA A 15 -1.37 0.26 -0.40
CA ALA A 15 -0.42 1.35 -0.31
C ALA A 15 1.01 0.84 -0.11
N GLN A 16 1.98 1.74 -0.24
CA GLN A 16 3.33 1.55 0.30
C GLN A 16 3.38 2.22 1.68
N VAL A 17 3.17 1.46 2.76
CA VAL A 17 3.17 2.00 4.11
C VAL A 17 4.56 2.51 4.48
N GLN A 18 4.62 3.59 5.26
CA GLN A 18 5.83 4.13 5.86
C GLN A 18 5.90 3.66 7.30
N ILE A 19 7.00 3.04 7.70
CA ILE A 19 7.22 2.45 9.02
C ILE A 19 8.47 3.05 9.63
N ALA A 20 8.33 3.69 10.79
CA ALA A 20 9.44 4.04 11.67
C ALA A 20 9.29 3.23 12.96
N GLU A 21 10.25 2.38 13.29
CA GLU A 21 10.12 1.46 14.42
C GLU A 21 11.38 1.34 15.28
N SER A 22 11.15 1.11 16.57
CA SER A 22 12.12 0.67 17.56
C SER A 22 11.76 -0.75 18.02
N GLU A 23 12.48 -1.30 19.00
CA GLU A 23 12.21 -2.66 19.50
C GLU A 23 10.83 -2.82 20.14
N THR A 24 10.21 -1.73 20.63
CA THR A 24 8.97 -1.80 21.43
C THR A 24 7.86 -0.88 20.93
N ALA A 25 8.12 -0.06 19.91
CA ALA A 25 7.17 0.90 19.37
C ALA A 25 7.35 1.07 17.86
N ARG A 26 6.27 1.41 17.16
CA ARG A 26 6.33 1.79 15.74
C ARG A 26 5.29 2.84 15.40
N ALA A 27 5.63 3.68 14.43
CA ALA A 27 4.72 4.62 13.79
C ALA A 27 4.52 4.21 12.32
N LEU A 28 3.27 4.19 11.88
CA LEU A 28 2.85 3.72 10.56
C LEU A 28 2.03 4.81 9.84
N SER A 29 2.31 5.08 8.57
CA SER A 29 1.45 5.96 7.76
C SER A 29 1.33 5.48 6.32
N MET A 30 0.16 5.68 5.71
CA MET A 30 -0.09 5.37 4.29
C MET A 30 -0.17 6.63 3.41
N ASP A 31 -0.12 7.82 3.99
CA ASP A 31 -0.17 9.11 3.27
C ASP A 31 0.92 10.10 3.74
N GLY A 32 1.69 9.76 4.78
CA GLY A 32 2.71 10.64 5.34
C GLY A 32 2.16 11.79 6.18
N ASP A 33 0.83 11.87 6.34
CA ASP A 33 0.18 12.86 7.19
C ASP A 33 -0.36 12.22 8.47
N LEU A 34 -1.24 11.22 8.37
CA LEU A 34 -1.78 10.57 9.57
C LEU A 34 -0.89 9.40 9.99
N TRP A 35 -0.29 9.49 11.17
CA TRP A 35 0.58 8.47 11.75
C TRP A 35 -0.13 7.69 12.85
N GLU A 36 -0.17 6.37 12.71
CA GLU A 36 -0.63 5.45 13.75
C GLU A 36 0.54 4.94 14.59
N PHE A 37 0.53 5.24 15.90
CA PHE A 37 1.53 4.79 16.85
C PHE A 37 1.05 3.50 17.53
N GLN A 38 1.90 2.47 17.54
CA GLN A 38 1.61 1.17 18.13
C GLN A 38 2.75 0.73 19.07
N PHE A 39 2.40 0.01 20.12
CA PHE A 39 3.35 -0.46 21.14
C PHE A 39 3.22 -1.95 21.41
N ILE A 40 4.34 -2.57 21.80
CA ILE A 40 4.32 -3.85 22.50
C ILE A 40 4.11 -3.56 23.98
N PHE A 41 3.01 -4.06 24.55
CA PHE A 41 2.82 -4.08 25.99
C PHE A 41 3.35 -5.41 26.52
N ALA A 42 4.32 -5.37 27.45
CA ALA A 42 4.71 -6.57 28.17
C ALA A 42 3.46 -7.12 28.87
N SER A 43 3.08 -8.37 28.57
CA SER A 43 1.93 -8.99 29.22
C SER A 43 2.19 -9.04 30.73
N GLY A 44 1.46 -8.22 31.47
CA GLY A 44 1.47 -8.25 32.92
C GLY A 44 1.01 -9.63 33.39
N ARG A 45 1.93 -10.36 34.03
CA ARG A 45 1.72 -11.59 34.83
C ARG A 45 1.20 -12.82 34.08
N GLY A 46 2.08 -13.79 33.87
CA GLY A 46 1.66 -15.20 33.74
C GLY A 46 2.58 -16.09 32.91
N SER A 47 3.30 -16.96 33.62
CA SER A 47 4.00 -18.16 33.12
C SER A 47 5.37 -17.98 32.47
N ALA A 48 6.39 -18.26 33.30
CA ALA A 48 7.72 -18.67 32.85
C ALA A 48 7.60 -20.06 32.19
N ALA A 49 7.51 -20.10 30.86
CA ALA A 49 7.92 -21.23 30.02
C ALA A 49 7.57 -20.95 28.55
N ALA A 50 8.53 -20.41 27.78
CA ALA A 50 8.71 -20.69 26.35
C ALA A 50 9.94 -19.92 25.86
N THR A 51 11.06 -20.62 25.74
CA THR A 51 12.22 -20.19 24.95
C THR A 51 11.83 -20.19 23.48
N GLY A 52 11.29 -19.07 23.05
CA GLY A 52 11.00 -18.71 21.66
C GLY A 52 10.61 -17.25 21.68
N GLN A 53 11.24 -16.41 20.87
CA GLN A 53 11.01 -14.96 20.80
C GLN A 53 9.53 -14.67 20.48
N ARG A 54 8.68 -14.62 21.50
CA ARG A 54 7.35 -14.02 21.40
C ARG A 54 7.57 -12.52 21.36
N ARG A 55 7.89 -11.96 20.18
CA ARG A 55 7.68 -10.52 19.94
C ARG A 55 6.21 -10.27 20.25
N GLY A 56 5.94 -9.50 21.31
CA GLY A 56 4.56 -9.23 21.71
C GLY A 56 3.80 -8.52 20.58
N ARG A 57 2.47 -8.66 20.57
CA ARG A 57 1.65 -8.04 19.53
C ARG A 57 1.67 -6.51 19.70
N PHE A 58 1.92 -5.79 18.60
CA PHE A 58 1.73 -4.35 18.57
C PHE A 58 0.26 -3.99 18.72
N ILE A 59 -0.04 -3.09 19.65
CA ILE A 59 -1.39 -2.57 19.91
C ILE A 59 -1.36 -1.07 19.65
N ARG A 60 -2.34 -0.58 18.90
CA ARG A 60 -2.50 0.85 18.62
C ARG A 60 -2.68 1.64 19.92
N ALA A 61 -1.82 2.63 20.11
CA ALA A 61 -1.90 3.58 21.21
C ALA A 61 -2.67 4.84 20.80
N THR A 62 -2.28 5.46 19.67
CA THR A 62 -2.89 6.73 19.21
C THR A 62 -2.65 6.97 17.72
N THR A 63 -3.29 8.00 17.18
CA THR A 63 -3.05 8.53 15.84
C THR A 63 -2.79 10.02 15.90
N ILE A 64 -1.77 10.52 15.21
CA ILE A 64 -1.34 11.92 15.25
C ILE A 64 -1.07 12.39 13.82
N ARG A 65 -1.50 13.60 13.45
CA ARG A 65 -1.15 14.17 12.14
C ARG A 65 0.27 14.71 12.15
N GLN A 66 0.92 14.73 10.99
CA GLN A 66 2.26 15.24 10.80
C GLN A 66 2.37 16.69 11.28
N CYS A 67 1.35 17.51 11.00
CA CYS A 67 1.31 18.92 11.44
C CYS A 67 1.24 19.09 12.96
N ASP A 68 0.78 18.08 13.70
CA ASP A 68 0.57 18.16 15.15
C ASP A 68 1.78 17.63 15.94
N LEU A 69 2.76 16.99 15.27
CA LEU A 69 3.93 16.40 15.91
C LEU A 69 4.82 17.45 16.61
N GLU A 70 5.00 18.63 16.02
CA GLU A 70 5.77 19.72 16.65
C GLU A 70 5.10 20.19 17.95
N GLN A 71 3.78 20.38 17.92
CA GLN A 71 3.01 20.81 19.08
C GLN A 71 3.04 19.76 20.19
N LEU A 72 2.97 18.47 19.83
CA LEU A 72 3.08 17.35 20.76
C LEU A 72 4.42 17.37 21.51
N LEU A 73 5.53 17.64 20.80
CA LEU A 73 6.86 17.70 21.43
C LEU A 73 7.03 18.95 22.31
N ALA A 74 6.44 20.07 21.92
CA ALA A 74 6.47 21.30 22.72
C ALA A 74 5.65 21.16 24.01
N ASN A 75 4.53 20.44 23.98
CA ASN A 75 3.62 20.23 25.10
C ASN A 75 3.24 18.75 25.24
N PRO A 76 4.11 17.91 25.84
CA PRO A 76 3.93 16.45 25.92
C PRO A 76 2.93 16.04 27.02
N THR A 77 1.74 16.64 27.02
CA THR A 77 0.65 16.36 27.96
C THR A 77 -0.60 15.96 27.19
N SER A 78 -1.23 14.86 27.58
CA SER A 78 -2.54 14.40 27.11
C SER A 78 -3.58 14.47 28.24
N GLU A 79 -4.86 14.23 27.90
CA GLU A 79 -5.96 14.17 28.89
C GLU A 79 -5.71 13.12 29.99
N ASP A 80 -4.93 12.07 29.69
CA ASP A 80 -4.61 10.96 30.59
C ASP A 80 -3.27 11.12 31.35
N GLY A 81 -2.54 12.22 31.14
CA GLY A 81 -1.26 12.49 31.79
C GLY A 81 -0.12 12.82 30.83
N ALA A 82 1.11 12.43 31.15
CA ALA A 82 2.26 12.65 30.27
C ALA A 82 2.19 11.73 29.04
N VAL A 83 2.52 12.27 27.87
CA VAL A 83 2.65 11.48 26.63
C VAL A 83 3.78 10.46 26.80
N ASP A 84 3.55 9.23 26.34
CA ASP A 84 4.53 8.14 26.44
C ASP A 84 5.82 8.50 25.68
N GLU A 85 6.98 8.31 26.32
CA GLU A 85 8.30 8.63 25.75
C GLU A 85 8.54 7.96 24.39
N ARG A 86 7.95 6.78 24.15
CA ARG A 86 8.06 6.07 22.86
C ARG A 86 7.38 6.83 21.73
N ILE A 87 6.27 7.54 22.00
CA ILE A 87 5.65 8.44 21.03
C ILE A 87 6.56 9.64 20.78
N LEU A 88 7.15 10.23 21.82
CA LEU A 88 8.03 11.39 21.70
C LEU A 88 9.34 11.07 20.95
N GLU A 89 9.91 9.89 21.14
CA GLU A 89 11.08 9.40 20.40
C GLU A 89 10.78 9.27 18.90
N LEU A 90 9.67 8.59 18.57
CA LEU A 90 9.24 8.41 17.18
C LEU A 90 8.83 9.76 16.54
N ALA A 91 8.13 10.63 17.26
CA ALA A 91 7.75 11.95 16.76
C ALA A 91 8.96 12.82 16.41
N ARG A 92 10.00 12.83 17.26
CA ARG A 92 11.28 13.51 16.96
C ARG A 92 11.90 12.99 15.67
N PHE A 93 11.96 11.67 15.52
CA PHE A 93 12.48 11.05 14.30
C PHE A 93 11.67 11.44 13.05
N LEU A 94 10.33 11.41 13.15
CA LEU A 94 9.43 11.70 12.03
C LEU A 94 9.47 13.16 11.55
N LEU A 95 9.82 14.12 12.41
CA LEU A 95 10.00 15.53 12.02
C LEU A 95 11.27 15.76 11.19
N GLU A 96 12.30 14.94 11.40
CA GLU A 96 13.57 15.02 10.67
C GLU A 96 13.62 14.08 9.45
N ALA A 97 12.71 13.11 9.41
CA ALA A 97 12.61 12.10 8.38
C ALA A 97 12.29 12.68 6.99
N ARG A 98 12.85 12.06 5.95
CA ARG A 98 12.46 12.28 4.56
C ARG A 98 11.65 11.10 4.05
N LEU A 99 10.48 11.41 3.49
CA LEU A 99 9.60 10.43 2.86
C LEU A 99 9.78 10.41 1.34
N PRO A 100 9.46 9.28 0.69
CA PRO A 100 9.16 7.98 1.29
C PRO A 100 10.42 7.28 1.84
N PHE A 101 10.24 6.42 2.85
CA PHE A 101 11.29 5.52 3.33
C PHE A 101 11.62 4.43 2.31
N PRO A 102 12.86 3.88 2.31
CA PRO A 102 13.26 2.83 1.38
C PRO A 102 12.34 1.60 1.45
N ALA A 103 11.91 1.10 0.29
CA ALA A 103 11.14 -0.16 0.21
C ALA A 103 12.04 -1.34 0.61
N ARG A 104 11.56 -2.22 1.49
CA ARG A 104 12.34 -3.35 2.01
C ARG A 104 11.74 -4.74 1.76
N ASP A 105 10.50 -4.81 1.29
CA ASP A 105 9.76 -6.05 1.09
C ASP A 105 10.09 -6.71 -0.26
N HIS A 106 11.35 -7.17 -0.39
CA HIS A 106 11.91 -7.69 -1.64
C HIS A 106 11.64 -9.18 -1.88
N TYR A 107 11.14 -9.91 -0.88
CA TYR A 107 10.63 -11.26 -1.08
C TYR A 107 9.18 -11.13 -1.53
N GLU A 108 8.87 -11.59 -2.73
CA GLU A 108 7.60 -11.40 -3.39
C GLU A 108 6.97 -12.75 -3.72
N TYR A 109 5.72 -12.95 -3.32
CA TYR A 109 4.95 -14.16 -3.61
C TYR A 109 3.99 -13.88 -4.75
N TRP A 110 4.28 -14.45 -5.92
CA TRP A 110 3.55 -14.22 -7.15
C TRP A 110 2.65 -15.40 -7.48
N LEU A 111 1.39 -15.11 -7.82
CA LEU A 111 0.56 -16.00 -8.62
C LEU A 111 1.22 -16.19 -9.97
N LEU A 112 1.27 -17.42 -10.47
CA LEU A 112 1.88 -17.77 -11.75
C LEU A 112 0.81 -17.97 -12.82
N ASP A 113 1.15 -17.66 -14.06
CA ASP A 113 0.31 -17.93 -15.21
C ASP A 113 0.30 -19.42 -15.56
N ALA A 114 -0.86 -19.96 -15.91
CA ALA A 114 -1.00 -21.38 -16.22
C ALA A 114 -0.28 -21.83 -17.49
N ALA A 115 0.00 -20.91 -18.43
CA ALA A 115 0.59 -21.23 -19.72
C ALA A 115 2.10 -21.46 -19.64
N ASP A 116 2.81 -20.67 -18.83
CA ASP A 116 4.27 -20.60 -18.82
C ASP A 116 4.91 -20.49 -17.43
N ASP A 117 4.12 -20.55 -16.36
CA ASP A 117 4.56 -20.38 -14.97
C ASP A 117 5.24 -19.00 -14.69
N SER A 118 5.09 -18.00 -15.56
CA SER A 118 5.64 -16.65 -15.34
C SER A 118 4.78 -15.82 -14.37
N PRO A 119 5.33 -14.77 -13.72
CA PRO A 119 4.60 -13.95 -12.75
C PRO A 119 3.35 -13.28 -13.33
N LEU A 120 2.19 -13.60 -12.77
CA LEU A 120 0.87 -13.08 -13.18
C LEU A 120 0.38 -11.94 -12.28
N ALA A 121 0.37 -12.14 -10.96
CA ALA A 121 -0.13 -11.13 -10.02
C ALA A 121 0.52 -11.28 -8.63
N LEU A 122 0.92 -10.17 -8.01
CA LEU A 122 1.54 -10.21 -6.69
C LEU A 122 0.49 -10.46 -5.61
N ILE A 123 0.73 -11.47 -4.76
CA ILE A 123 -0.15 -11.85 -3.65
C ILE A 123 0.38 -11.33 -2.32
N PHE A 124 1.64 -11.63 -1.98
CA PHE A 124 2.28 -11.24 -0.71
C PHE A 124 3.68 -10.68 -0.94
N SER A 125 4.19 -9.97 0.06
CA SER A 125 5.58 -9.56 0.14
C SER A 125 6.03 -9.52 1.60
N CYS A 126 7.32 -9.78 1.83
CA CYS A 126 7.92 -9.68 3.15
C CYS A 126 9.37 -9.21 3.07
N ILE A 127 9.89 -8.77 4.22
CA ILE A 127 11.21 -8.14 4.33
C ILE A 127 12.30 -9.18 4.54
N GLU A 128 12.02 -10.21 5.34
CA GLU A 128 12.97 -11.24 5.72
C GLU A 128 12.52 -12.60 5.20
N ALA A 129 13.44 -13.40 4.65
CA ALA A 129 13.13 -14.74 4.15
C ALA A 129 12.46 -15.63 5.21
N ALA A 130 12.83 -15.47 6.49
CA ALA A 130 12.23 -16.22 7.60
C ALA A 130 10.73 -15.93 7.81
N GLN A 131 10.20 -14.84 7.24
CA GLN A 131 8.78 -14.51 7.28
C GLN A 131 7.98 -15.29 6.23
N MET A 132 8.59 -15.81 5.18
CA MET A 132 7.90 -16.48 4.06
C MET A 132 7.01 -17.63 4.54
N ASP A 133 7.48 -18.43 5.51
CA ASP A 133 6.76 -19.57 6.09
C ASP A 133 5.58 -19.16 7.00
N SER A 134 5.47 -17.88 7.35
CA SER A 134 4.36 -17.35 8.16
C SER A 134 3.12 -16.98 7.34
N PHE A 135 3.26 -16.86 6.01
CA PHE A 135 2.15 -16.55 5.11
C PHE A 135 1.40 -17.81 4.69
N PRO A 136 0.08 -17.73 4.47
CA PRO A 136 -0.68 -18.85 3.92
C PRO A 136 -0.28 -19.11 2.47
N ASN A 137 -0.34 -20.37 2.05
CA ASN A 137 -0.20 -20.77 0.64
C ASN A 137 -1.47 -20.42 -0.14
N LEU A 138 -1.76 -19.12 -0.28
CA LEU A 138 -2.88 -18.61 -1.05
C LEU A 138 -2.54 -18.65 -2.55
N THR A 139 -3.50 -18.99 -3.39
CA THR A 139 -3.33 -19.02 -4.86
C THR A 139 -4.39 -18.19 -5.57
N ASP A 140 -5.03 -17.28 -4.82
CA ASP A 140 -6.05 -16.37 -5.32
C ASP A 140 -5.52 -14.95 -5.19
N TRP A 141 -5.71 -14.16 -6.26
CA TRP A 141 -5.45 -12.73 -6.24
C TRP A 141 -6.75 -11.97 -5.99
N THR A 142 -6.68 -10.94 -5.17
CA THR A 142 -7.82 -10.08 -4.83
C THR A 142 -7.52 -8.65 -5.28
N ALA A 143 -8.50 -7.99 -5.88
CA ALA A 143 -8.47 -6.59 -6.23
C ALA A 143 -8.96 -5.74 -5.05
N LEU A 144 -8.61 -4.45 -5.03
CA LEU A 144 -9.28 -3.52 -4.12
C LEU A 144 -10.79 -3.55 -4.37
N PRO A 145 -11.65 -3.74 -3.35
CA PRO A 145 -13.09 -3.76 -3.55
C PRO A 145 -13.60 -2.45 -4.15
N ALA A 146 -14.69 -2.49 -4.93
CA ALA A 146 -15.29 -1.29 -5.53
C ALA A 146 -15.72 -0.25 -4.48
N ALA A 147 -15.99 -0.67 -3.24
CA ALA A 147 -16.28 0.22 -2.11
C ALA A 147 -15.06 0.99 -1.59
N VAL A 148 -13.84 0.64 -2.02
CA VAL A 148 -12.58 1.32 -1.70
C VAL A 148 -12.00 1.98 -2.94
N LEU A 149 -12.05 1.28 -4.08
CA LEU A 149 -11.55 1.73 -5.37
C LEU A 149 -12.68 1.70 -6.43
N PRO A 150 -13.61 2.68 -6.38
CA PRO A 150 -14.72 2.73 -7.33
C PRO A 150 -14.21 3.04 -8.73
N ILE A 151 -14.65 2.24 -9.70
CA ILE A 151 -14.35 2.39 -11.12
C ILE A 151 -15.68 2.61 -11.84
N GLU A 152 -15.74 3.65 -12.67
CA GLU A 152 -16.93 3.97 -13.44
C GLU A 152 -17.27 2.82 -14.39
N THR A 153 -18.54 2.41 -14.35
CA THR A 153 -19.12 1.44 -15.28
C THR A 153 -19.81 2.18 -16.42
N SER A 154 -19.71 1.65 -17.65
CA SER A 154 -20.44 2.22 -18.80
C SER A 154 -21.95 1.99 -18.65
N GLU A 155 -22.75 2.74 -19.42
CA GLU A 155 -24.20 2.51 -19.47
C GLU A 155 -24.56 1.12 -19.98
N GLU A 156 -23.83 0.60 -20.98
CA GLU A 156 -24.05 -0.77 -21.44
C GLU A 156 -23.76 -1.78 -20.34
N GLU A 157 -22.67 -1.60 -19.57
CA GLU A 157 -22.33 -2.48 -18.46
C GLU A 157 -23.39 -2.48 -17.35
N ARG A 158 -23.93 -1.29 -17.04
CA ARG A 158 -25.05 -1.15 -16.10
C ARG A 158 -26.30 -1.86 -16.59
N SER A 159 -26.63 -1.73 -17.88
CA SER A 159 -27.82 -2.36 -18.48
C SER A 159 -27.75 -3.89 -18.46
N ARG A 160 -26.55 -4.45 -18.54
CA ARG A 160 -26.29 -5.91 -18.53
C ARG A 160 -26.16 -6.48 -17.12
N ALA A 161 -26.31 -5.64 -16.09
CA ALA A 161 -26.14 -6.00 -14.67
C ALA A 161 -24.78 -6.68 -14.39
N TYR A 162 -23.72 -6.27 -15.09
CA TYR A 162 -22.39 -6.79 -14.78
C TYR A 162 -21.95 -6.34 -13.38
N GLY A 163 -21.22 -7.23 -12.70
CA GLY A 163 -20.56 -6.89 -11.45
C GLY A 163 -19.52 -5.76 -11.63
N PRO A 164 -19.03 -5.15 -10.54
CA PRO A 164 -18.00 -4.12 -10.61
C PRO A 164 -16.75 -4.57 -11.38
N VAL A 165 -16.03 -3.62 -11.99
CA VAL A 165 -14.79 -3.90 -12.74
C VAL A 165 -13.79 -4.71 -11.92
N ASN A 166 -13.65 -4.37 -10.64
CA ASN A 166 -12.72 -5.02 -9.70
C ASN A 166 -12.98 -6.53 -9.60
N TYR A 167 -14.24 -6.91 -9.38
CA TYR A 167 -14.64 -8.31 -9.29
C TYR A 167 -14.49 -9.06 -10.62
N ARG A 168 -14.81 -8.40 -11.74
CA ARG A 168 -14.62 -9.01 -13.06
C ARG A 168 -13.13 -9.25 -13.37
N LEU A 169 -12.25 -8.32 -12.98
CA LEU A 169 -10.81 -8.49 -13.13
C LEU A 169 -10.26 -9.61 -12.25
N GLU A 170 -10.71 -9.75 -11.00
CA GLU A 170 -10.37 -10.90 -10.14
C GLU A 170 -10.70 -12.22 -10.83
N ARG A 171 -11.87 -12.30 -11.48
CA ARG A 171 -12.25 -13.48 -12.26
C ARG A 171 -11.34 -13.72 -13.46
N CYS A 172 -10.98 -12.68 -14.22
CA CYS A 172 -10.01 -12.82 -15.31
C CYS A 172 -8.67 -13.40 -14.80
N VAL A 173 -8.18 -12.92 -13.65
CA VAL A 173 -6.93 -13.41 -13.04
C VAL A 173 -7.07 -14.87 -12.59
N ALA A 174 -8.18 -15.24 -11.95
CA ALA A 174 -8.44 -16.62 -11.53
C ALA A 174 -8.60 -17.58 -12.72
N GLU A 175 -9.23 -17.15 -13.81
CA GLU A 175 -9.36 -17.95 -15.02
C GLU A 175 -8.01 -18.15 -15.72
N ARG A 176 -7.15 -17.11 -15.71
CA ARG A 176 -5.80 -17.13 -16.29
C ARG A 176 -4.79 -17.96 -15.48
N SER A 177 -4.94 -18.04 -14.16
CA SER A 177 -4.12 -18.93 -13.32
C SER A 177 -4.52 -20.41 -13.43
N GLY A 178 -5.60 -20.71 -14.16
CA GLY A 178 -6.00 -22.06 -14.55
C GLY A 178 -6.63 -22.88 -13.41
N SER A 179 -7.01 -24.13 -13.72
CA SER A 179 -7.73 -25.01 -12.78
C SER A 179 -6.91 -25.48 -11.56
N LYS A 180 -5.58 -25.33 -11.62
CA LYS A 180 -4.64 -25.70 -10.56
C LYS A 180 -3.64 -24.55 -10.38
N PRO A 181 -4.08 -23.42 -9.82
CA PRO A 181 -3.25 -22.23 -9.73
C PRO A 181 -2.03 -22.52 -8.85
N LYS A 182 -0.90 -21.95 -9.26
CA LYS A 182 0.37 -22.05 -8.54
C LYS A 182 0.82 -20.65 -8.15
N ALA A 183 1.52 -20.56 -7.03
CA ALA A 183 2.19 -19.34 -6.63
C ALA A 183 3.55 -19.69 -6.03
N GLN A 184 4.52 -18.77 -6.16
CA GLN A 184 5.89 -19.00 -5.73
C GLN A 184 6.54 -17.72 -5.20
N TRP A 185 7.46 -17.89 -4.25
CA TRP A 185 8.30 -16.82 -3.73
C TRP A 185 9.50 -16.56 -4.64
N PHE A 186 9.74 -15.28 -4.90
CA PHE A 186 10.89 -14.76 -5.62
C PHE A 186 11.59 -13.72 -4.74
N LYS A 187 12.91 -13.58 -4.89
CA LYS A 187 13.66 -12.46 -4.31
C LYS A 187 14.02 -11.49 -5.43
N ARG A 188 13.45 -10.29 -5.36
CA ARG A 188 13.68 -9.24 -6.35
C ARG A 188 15.17 -8.88 -6.40
N GLY A 189 15.76 -8.96 -7.59
CA GLY A 189 17.18 -8.65 -7.86
C GLY A 189 18.12 -9.86 -8.01
N ASP A 190 17.72 -11.06 -7.57
CA ASP A 190 18.56 -12.28 -7.75
C ASP A 190 18.21 -13.05 -9.05
N ASP A 191 17.05 -12.76 -9.66
CA ASP A 191 16.52 -13.46 -10.83
C ASP A 191 16.19 -12.46 -11.96
N GLU A 192 17.24 -11.96 -12.65
CA GLU A 192 17.10 -11.03 -13.79
C GLU A 192 16.43 -11.66 -15.01
N SER A 193 16.22 -12.99 -15.03
CA SER A 193 15.54 -13.72 -16.11
C SER A 193 14.04 -13.46 -16.15
N GLU A 194 13.42 -13.22 -14.99
CA GLU A 194 11.97 -13.20 -14.85
C GLU A 194 11.41 -11.80 -15.12
N HIS A 195 10.49 -11.69 -16.09
CA HIS A 195 9.84 -10.43 -16.42
C HIS A 195 8.62 -10.21 -15.52
N PHE A 196 8.88 -9.64 -14.35
CA PHE A 196 7.83 -9.30 -13.39
C PHE A 196 7.02 -8.07 -13.82
N PRO A 197 5.68 -8.11 -13.76
CA PRO A 197 4.84 -6.96 -14.08
C PRO A 197 5.12 -5.76 -13.15
N PRO A 198 5.39 -4.55 -13.70
CA PRO A 198 5.77 -3.38 -12.91
C PRO A 198 4.67 -2.87 -12.00
N PHE A 199 3.40 -3.10 -12.37
CA PHE A 199 2.22 -2.66 -11.64
C PHE A 199 1.56 -3.77 -10.83
N LEU A 200 2.36 -4.77 -10.42
CA LEU A 200 1.96 -5.88 -9.56
C LEU A 200 0.92 -6.84 -10.18
N LEU A 201 0.58 -6.64 -11.45
CA LEU A 201 -0.40 -7.40 -12.23
C LEU A 201 -0.02 -7.38 -13.71
N ARG A 202 -0.10 -8.54 -14.38
CA ARG A 202 0.18 -8.68 -15.81
C ARG A 202 -0.93 -8.03 -16.67
N GLU A 203 -0.52 -7.40 -17.77
CA GLU A 203 -1.39 -6.55 -18.58
C GLU A 203 -1.67 -7.10 -19.99
N ASP A 204 -0.95 -8.13 -20.40
CA ASP A 204 -1.00 -8.78 -21.72
C ASP A 204 -2.17 -9.76 -21.82
N TRP A 205 -3.40 -9.26 -21.79
CA TRP A 205 -4.59 -10.10 -21.89
C TRP A 205 -4.89 -10.48 -23.35
N GLY A 206 -5.33 -11.72 -23.57
CA GLY A 206 -5.59 -12.25 -24.93
C GLY A 206 -6.86 -11.70 -25.59
N ASP A 207 -7.73 -11.06 -24.81
CA ASP A 207 -8.98 -10.46 -25.28
C ASP A 207 -9.09 -8.99 -24.82
N GLU A 208 -9.79 -8.19 -25.63
CA GLU A 208 -9.94 -6.75 -25.42
C GLU A 208 -10.77 -6.42 -24.16
N GLU A 209 -11.70 -7.29 -23.77
CA GLU A 209 -12.55 -7.08 -22.58
C GLU A 209 -11.70 -7.17 -21.30
N SER A 210 -10.95 -8.27 -21.13
CA SER A 210 -10.04 -8.48 -20.00
C SER A 210 -8.94 -7.41 -19.96
N HIS A 211 -8.38 -7.06 -21.13
CA HIS A 211 -7.40 -5.98 -21.21
C HIS A 211 -8.01 -4.65 -20.74
N GLY A 212 -9.21 -4.31 -21.21
CA GLY A 212 -9.93 -3.10 -20.81
C GLY A 212 -10.30 -3.06 -19.32
N LEU A 213 -10.65 -4.20 -18.72
CA LEU A 213 -10.86 -4.33 -17.27
C LEU A 213 -9.57 -4.04 -16.50
N CYS A 214 -8.46 -4.64 -16.92
CA CYS A 214 -7.14 -4.45 -16.32
C CYS A 214 -6.71 -2.97 -16.41
N GLN A 215 -6.78 -2.36 -17.59
CA GLN A 215 -6.39 -0.95 -17.78
C GLN A 215 -7.23 0.00 -16.92
N ARG A 216 -8.56 -0.18 -16.86
CA ARG A 216 -9.42 0.67 -16.01
C ARG A 216 -9.08 0.54 -14.54
N TYR A 217 -8.78 -0.68 -14.08
CA TYR A 217 -8.38 -0.93 -12.70
C TYR A 217 -7.04 -0.25 -12.38
N LEU A 218 -6.01 -0.48 -13.19
CA LEU A 218 -4.68 0.13 -13.01
C LEU A 218 -4.73 1.66 -13.10
N ASN A 219 -5.52 2.22 -14.03
CA ASN A 219 -5.69 3.66 -14.16
C ASN A 219 -6.34 4.28 -12.92
N ARG A 220 -7.35 3.62 -12.34
CA ARG A 220 -7.96 4.08 -11.10
C ARG A 220 -7.03 3.91 -9.90
N GLN A 221 -6.22 2.85 -9.88
CA GLN A 221 -5.23 2.57 -8.83
C GLN A 221 -3.94 3.40 -8.99
N ALA A 222 -3.76 4.12 -10.10
CA ALA A 222 -2.54 4.84 -10.43
C ALA A 222 -1.99 5.74 -9.31
N PRO A 223 -2.81 6.51 -8.55
CA PRO A 223 -2.30 7.29 -7.42
C PRO A 223 -1.62 6.46 -6.33
N ARG A 224 -2.04 5.20 -6.14
CA ARG A 224 -1.44 4.27 -5.18
C ARG A 224 -0.22 3.55 -5.77
N LEU A 225 -0.25 3.23 -7.08
CA LEU A 225 0.87 2.61 -7.78
C LEU A 225 2.07 3.56 -7.92
N LEU A 226 1.85 4.88 -7.97
CA LEU A 226 2.94 5.88 -8.00
C LEU A 226 3.85 5.86 -6.77
N MET A 227 3.40 5.28 -5.66
CA MET A 227 4.22 5.06 -4.45
C MET A 227 5.24 3.93 -4.58
N LEU A 228 5.12 3.08 -5.61
CA LEU A 228 6.09 2.01 -5.86
C LEU A 228 7.46 2.62 -6.21
N GLN A 229 8.51 2.05 -5.62
CA GLN A 229 9.90 2.40 -5.88
C GLN A 229 10.45 1.53 -7.02
N GLY A 230 11.39 2.07 -7.80
CA GLY A 230 12.04 1.33 -8.88
C GLY A 230 11.24 1.20 -10.18
N LEU A 231 10.12 1.93 -10.34
CA LEU A 231 9.43 2.04 -11.62
C LEU A 231 10.30 2.76 -12.65
N GLU A 232 10.30 2.30 -13.89
CA GLU A 232 10.97 3.00 -14.97
C GLU A 232 10.31 4.36 -15.24
N THR A 233 11.07 5.32 -15.78
CA THR A 233 10.55 6.66 -16.06
C THR A 233 9.34 6.64 -17.00
N VAL A 234 9.30 5.72 -17.98
CA VAL A 234 8.18 5.57 -18.91
C VAL A 234 6.93 5.06 -18.20
N GLU A 235 7.07 4.05 -17.35
CA GLU A 235 5.99 3.46 -16.55
C GLU A 235 5.44 4.48 -15.56
N ARG A 236 6.32 5.20 -14.86
CA ARG A 236 5.96 6.28 -13.95
C ARG A 236 5.16 7.36 -14.69
N ARG A 237 5.63 7.82 -15.85
CA ARG A 237 4.91 8.83 -16.65
C ARG A 237 3.53 8.35 -17.07
N ARG A 238 3.39 7.07 -17.45
CA ARG A 238 2.09 6.47 -17.78
C ARG A 238 1.13 6.53 -16.58
N LEU A 239 1.59 6.18 -15.39
CA LEU A 239 0.79 6.28 -14.16
C LEU A 239 0.45 7.74 -13.81
N GLU A 240 1.36 8.68 -13.97
CA GLU A 240 1.08 10.11 -13.70
C GLU A 240 -0.04 10.66 -14.60
N VAL A 241 -0.03 10.29 -15.89
CA VAL A 241 -1.11 10.64 -16.82
C VAL A 241 -2.44 10.00 -16.38
N ALA A 242 -2.44 8.72 -16.02
CA ALA A 242 -3.63 8.02 -15.56
C ALA A 242 -4.18 8.58 -14.24
N ALA A 243 -3.29 9.00 -13.34
CA ALA A 243 -3.63 9.55 -12.03
C ALA A 243 -4.33 10.92 -12.11
N LYS A 244 -4.28 11.62 -13.25
CA LYS A 244 -4.96 12.91 -13.47
C LYS A 244 -6.45 12.86 -13.13
N ALA A 245 -7.13 11.76 -13.44
CA ALA A 245 -8.56 11.61 -13.14
C ALA A 245 -8.87 11.51 -11.63
N ASN A 246 -7.84 11.38 -10.79
CA ASN A 246 -7.95 11.08 -9.36
C ASN A 246 -7.18 12.11 -8.51
N ALA A 247 -7.34 13.40 -8.83
CA ALA A 247 -6.54 14.49 -8.26
C ALA A 247 -6.49 14.52 -6.72
N LEU A 248 -7.60 14.22 -6.05
CA LEU A 248 -7.66 14.21 -4.58
C LEU A 248 -6.82 13.07 -3.97
N ASP A 249 -6.82 11.89 -4.60
CA ASP A 249 -5.97 10.77 -4.18
C ASP A 249 -4.48 11.09 -4.44
N VAL A 250 -4.18 11.77 -5.56
CA VAL A 250 -2.82 12.25 -5.85
C VAL A 250 -2.35 13.23 -4.78
N ALA A 251 -3.14 14.24 -4.44
CA ALA A 251 -2.76 15.21 -3.40
C ALA A 251 -2.52 14.54 -2.04
N ARG A 252 -3.28 13.49 -1.71
CA ARG A 252 -3.10 12.70 -0.49
C ARG A 252 -1.78 11.93 -0.49
N PHE A 253 -1.46 11.21 -1.57
CA PHE A 253 -0.28 10.32 -1.60
C PHE A 253 1.00 10.99 -2.12
N TYR A 254 0.92 12.23 -2.62
CA TYR A 254 2.04 12.96 -3.20
C TYR A 254 3.31 12.98 -2.34
N PRO A 255 3.25 13.17 -1.00
CA PRO A 255 4.46 13.12 -0.15
C PRO A 255 5.20 11.78 -0.18
N LEU A 256 4.53 10.70 -0.63
CA LEU A 256 5.07 9.34 -0.69
C LEU A 256 5.48 8.91 -2.10
N TYR A 257 5.42 9.80 -3.09
CA TYR A 257 5.93 9.49 -4.42
C TYR A 257 7.46 9.62 -4.42
N PRO A 258 8.20 8.52 -4.64
CA PRO A 258 9.67 8.54 -4.56
C PRO A 258 10.29 9.42 -5.65
N GLU A 259 9.64 9.49 -6.81
CA GLU A 259 10.10 10.20 -7.99
C GLU A 259 8.90 10.75 -8.77
N ILE A 260 9.13 11.81 -9.57
CA ILE A 260 8.15 12.44 -10.44
C ILE A 260 8.75 12.56 -11.85
N ALA A 261 8.10 11.98 -12.86
CA ALA A 261 8.54 12.00 -14.25
C ALA A 261 8.13 13.30 -14.97
N ASP A 262 6.93 13.81 -14.72
CA ASP A 262 6.40 15.05 -15.30
C ASP A 262 5.92 16.02 -14.20
N LYS A 263 6.84 16.88 -13.77
CA LYS A 263 6.58 17.85 -12.69
C LYS A 263 5.44 18.82 -13.03
N ALA A 264 5.36 19.27 -14.28
CA ALA A 264 4.35 20.25 -14.67
C ALA A 264 2.94 19.64 -14.62
N LEU A 265 2.79 18.39 -15.08
CA LEU A 265 1.55 17.64 -14.93
C LEU A 265 1.19 17.47 -13.46
N MET A 266 2.13 17.03 -12.63
CA MET A 266 1.87 16.75 -11.22
C MET A 266 1.48 17.99 -10.43
N ASP A 267 2.13 19.13 -10.68
CA ASP A 267 1.76 20.42 -10.08
C ASP A 267 0.34 20.85 -10.52
N SER A 268 -0.02 20.64 -11.79
CA SER A 268 -1.38 20.91 -12.28
C SER A 268 -2.42 20.06 -11.56
N ILE A 269 -2.17 18.76 -11.37
CA ILE A 269 -3.09 17.86 -10.66
C ILE A 269 -3.27 18.30 -9.21
N ARG A 270 -2.20 18.73 -8.54
CA ARG A 270 -2.26 19.19 -7.15
C ARG A 270 -3.01 20.50 -6.99
N ILE A 271 -2.83 21.46 -7.91
CA ILE A 271 -3.61 22.70 -7.93
C ILE A 271 -5.10 22.38 -8.11
N GLU A 272 -5.44 21.49 -9.05
CA GLU A 272 -6.82 21.03 -9.22
C GLU A 272 -7.40 20.43 -7.93
N ALA A 273 -6.65 19.56 -7.27
CA ALA A 273 -7.06 18.98 -5.99
C ALA A 273 -7.30 20.05 -4.92
N GLN A 274 -6.42 21.05 -4.82
CA GLN A 274 -6.59 22.16 -3.87
C GLN A 274 -7.88 22.96 -4.15
N LEU A 275 -8.18 23.24 -5.42
CA LEU A 275 -9.41 23.94 -5.80
C LEU A 275 -10.67 23.13 -5.46
N ARG A 276 -10.65 21.82 -5.73
CA ARG A 276 -11.75 20.90 -5.37
C ARG A 276 -11.96 20.81 -3.87
N MET A 277 -10.88 20.69 -3.08
CA MET A 277 -10.94 20.68 -1.61
C MET A 277 -11.48 22.01 -1.06
N ALA A 278 -11.08 23.15 -1.64
CA ALA A 278 -11.62 24.45 -1.27
C ALA A 278 -13.11 24.60 -1.61
N ALA A 279 -13.58 23.91 -2.65
CA ALA A 279 -15.00 23.80 -2.99
C ALA A 279 -15.78 22.80 -2.11
N GLY A 280 -15.12 22.15 -1.15
CA GLY A 280 -15.74 21.21 -0.21
C GLY A 280 -15.77 19.75 -0.69
N GLU A 281 -15.16 19.42 -1.84
CA GLU A 281 -14.96 18.03 -2.22
C GLU A 281 -13.98 17.36 -1.24
N LYS A 282 -14.32 16.14 -0.82
CA LYS A 282 -13.42 15.27 -0.07
C LYS A 282 -13.12 14.04 -0.92
N ALA A 283 -11.88 13.52 -0.84
CA ALA A 283 -11.61 12.21 -1.44
C ALA A 283 -12.54 11.19 -0.81
N TYR A 284 -13.10 10.30 -1.63
CA TYR A 284 -13.94 9.21 -1.15
C TYR A 284 -13.24 8.34 -0.09
N ALA A 285 -11.90 8.30 -0.11
CA ALA A 285 -11.05 7.57 0.84
C ALA A 285 -10.52 8.41 2.02
N LEU A 286 -10.77 9.73 2.10
CA LEU A 286 -10.17 10.62 3.12
C LEU A 286 -10.72 10.35 4.54
N ASP A 287 -11.97 9.89 4.66
CA ASP A 287 -12.61 9.55 5.94
C ASP A 287 -12.61 8.05 6.25
N ARG A 288 -12.20 7.18 5.31
CA ARG A 288 -12.01 5.76 5.59
C ARG A 288 -10.68 5.59 6.32
N ARG A 289 -10.78 5.22 7.60
CA ARG A 289 -9.69 4.57 8.33
C ARG A 289 -9.46 3.22 7.65
N ASP A 290 -8.70 3.21 6.57
CA ASP A 290 -8.06 2.01 6.05
C ASP A 290 -7.14 1.57 7.20
N GLY A 291 -7.69 0.79 8.14
CA GLY A 291 -6.95 0.33 9.31
C GLY A 291 -5.75 -0.45 8.83
N VAL A 292 -4.57 -0.05 9.28
CA VAL A 292 -3.33 -0.75 8.95
C VAL A 292 -3.27 -2.01 9.82
N HIS A 293 -4.00 -3.05 9.39
CA HIS A 293 -4.00 -4.35 10.07
C HIS A 293 -2.77 -5.15 9.64
N TYR A 294 -1.64 -4.92 10.30
CA TYR A 294 -0.53 -5.88 10.29
C TYR A 294 -0.73 -6.94 11.36
N GLN A 295 -0.57 -8.21 10.99
CA GLN A 295 -0.30 -9.31 11.92
C GLN A 295 1.20 -9.42 12.17
#